data_AF-A0A8J3QJH8-F1
#
_entry.id   AF-A0A8J3QJH8-F1
#
_cell.length_a   1.000
_cell.length_b   1.000
_cell.length_c   1.000
_cell.angle_alpha   90.00
_cell.angle_beta   90.00
_cell.angle_gamma   90.00
#
_symmetry.space_group_name_H-M   'P 1'
#
loop_
_entity.id
_entity.type
_entity.pdbx_description
1 polymer ?
#
loop_
_entity_poly.entity_id
_entity_poly.type
_entity_poly.pdbx_seq_one_letter_code
_entity_poly.pdbx_strand_id
1 'polypeptide(L)'
;MVIDILLAFTIFATREGLVGGTTANGHVIVERDWFAALPSRRGLETTVKVCTETRCVFLPVWDVGPWNTKDDYWNEDRQMWTDLPQGLPEAQAAFQDGYNGGLDEFGRKVLNPAGMDLADGAFWDGLALTDNAWVQTSVLPPSTAEVTTLLNVRSGPSLSAPIVGGAGRGADVPVECQVSGDVVNGIDLWDRIGVDLYISHAYVQVPSDWSAPVCPA
;
A
#
# COMPACT_ATOMS: atom_id res chain seq x y z
N MET A 1 17.74 11.15 1.84
CA MET A 1 16.41 11.48 2.39
C MET A 1 15.85 10.16 2.89
N VAL A 2 15.68 10.00 4.20
CA VAL A 2 15.21 8.73 4.78
C VAL A 2 13.71 8.64 4.49
N ILE A 3 13.23 7.52 3.96
CA ILE A 3 11.84 7.35 3.54
C ILE A 3 10.89 7.18 4.74
N ASP A 4 11.44 7.15 5.96
CA ASP A 4 10.73 7.28 7.25
C ASP A 4 10.06 8.64 7.52
N ILE A 5 10.15 9.61 6.61
CA ILE A 5 9.50 10.94 6.76
C ILE A 5 8.15 11.00 6.04
N LEU A 6 7.74 9.93 5.33
CA LEU A 6 6.42 9.90 4.69
C LEU A 6 5.30 9.95 5.74
N LEU A 7 4.30 10.78 5.48
CA LEU A 7 3.09 10.83 6.32
C LEU A 7 2.44 9.45 6.35
N ALA A 8 2.20 8.97 7.57
CA ALA A 8 1.51 7.73 7.83
C ALA A 8 0.25 8.02 8.64
N PHE A 9 -0.84 7.36 8.27
CA PHE A 9 -2.15 7.50 8.92
C PHE A 9 -2.61 6.14 9.45
N THR A 10 -3.31 6.17 10.58
CA THR A 10 -3.97 4.98 11.14
C THR A 10 -5.30 4.80 10.43
N ILE A 11 -5.39 3.83 9.54
CA ILE A 11 -6.57 3.59 8.68
C ILE A 11 -7.19 2.24 9.04
N PHE A 12 -8.52 2.20 9.15
CA PHE A 12 -9.23 0.93 9.28
C PHE A 12 -9.30 0.28 7.90
N ALA A 13 -8.55 -0.82 7.72
CA ALA A 13 -8.52 -1.58 6.49
C ALA A 13 -9.47 -2.76 6.56
N THR A 14 -10.26 -2.92 5.50
CA THR A 14 -11.14 -4.07 5.30
C THR A 14 -10.62 -4.98 4.19
N ARG A 15 -11.06 -6.23 4.21
CA ARG A 15 -10.80 -7.15 3.09
C ARG A 15 -11.74 -6.82 1.93
N GLU A 16 -11.19 -6.67 0.73
CA GLU A 16 -11.94 -6.43 -0.52
C GLU A 16 -12.96 -7.54 -0.79
N GLY A 17 -12.50 -8.81 -0.86
CA GLY A 17 -13.37 -9.97 -0.98
C GLY A 17 -14.19 -10.06 -2.27
N LEU A 18 -13.86 -9.29 -3.31
CA LEU A 18 -14.59 -9.22 -4.58
C LEU A 18 -13.97 -10.07 -5.70
N VAL A 19 -13.44 -11.26 -5.40
CA VAL A 19 -12.92 -12.18 -6.44
C VAL A 19 -13.95 -12.39 -7.56
N GLY A 20 -13.52 -12.23 -8.81
CA GLY A 20 -14.36 -12.24 -10.01
C GLY A 20 -14.94 -10.87 -10.40
N GLY A 21 -14.83 -9.86 -9.53
CA GLY A 21 -15.14 -8.46 -9.84
C GLY A 21 -14.09 -7.81 -10.74
N THR A 22 -14.36 -6.60 -11.21
CA THR A 22 -13.42 -5.81 -12.01
C THR A 22 -13.09 -4.52 -11.27
N THR A 23 -11.80 -4.28 -11.03
CA THR A 23 -11.29 -3.08 -10.38
C THR A 23 -11.46 -1.85 -11.28
N ALA A 24 -11.36 -0.65 -10.72
CA ALA A 24 -11.47 0.60 -11.45
C ALA A 24 -10.44 0.76 -12.60
N ASN A 25 -9.30 0.05 -12.55
CA ASN A 25 -8.32 0.03 -13.65
C ASN A 25 -8.52 -1.09 -14.68
N GLY A 26 -9.57 -1.90 -14.52
CA GLY A 26 -9.95 -2.93 -15.50
C GLY A 26 -9.35 -4.32 -15.23
N HIS A 27 -8.61 -4.51 -14.15
CA HIS A 27 -8.16 -5.84 -13.72
C HIS A 27 -9.34 -6.68 -13.21
N VAL A 28 -9.39 -7.96 -13.59
CA VAL A 28 -10.37 -8.90 -13.04
C VAL A 28 -9.76 -9.56 -11.82
N ILE A 29 -10.37 -9.33 -10.66
CA ILE A 29 -9.84 -9.78 -9.36
C ILE A 29 -9.79 -11.31 -9.34
N VAL A 30 -8.61 -11.84 -9.03
CA VAL A 30 -8.38 -13.27 -8.82
C VAL A 30 -8.09 -13.57 -7.36
N GLU A 31 -8.17 -14.85 -7.00
CA GLU A 31 -7.82 -15.30 -5.65
C GLU A 31 -6.38 -14.91 -5.32
N ARG A 32 -6.17 -14.46 -4.07
CA ARG A 32 -4.86 -14.09 -3.54
C ARG A 32 -4.18 -12.92 -4.27
N ASP A 33 -4.94 -12.02 -4.87
CA ASP A 33 -4.42 -10.77 -5.45
C ASP A 33 -3.74 -9.85 -4.42
N TRP A 34 -2.89 -8.97 -4.91
CA TRP A 34 -2.10 -8.01 -4.12
C TRP A 34 -2.25 -6.58 -4.65
N PHE A 35 -3.36 -5.95 -4.30
CA PHE A 35 -3.63 -4.53 -4.53
C PHE A 35 -4.39 -3.91 -3.36
N ALA A 36 -4.48 -2.59 -3.37
CA ALA A 36 -5.35 -1.83 -2.48
C ALA A 36 -6.45 -1.09 -3.26
N ALA A 37 -7.56 -0.80 -2.60
CA ALA A 37 -8.53 0.21 -3.04
C ALA A 37 -8.44 1.41 -2.10
N LEU A 38 -8.47 2.62 -2.67
CA LEU A 38 -8.54 3.87 -1.92
C LEU A 38 -9.82 4.63 -2.29
N PRO A 39 -10.44 5.38 -1.36
CA PRO A 39 -11.75 5.99 -1.57
C PRO A 39 -11.71 7.26 -2.44
N SER A 40 -10.74 7.35 -3.35
CA SER A 40 -10.66 8.39 -4.36
C SER A 40 -9.94 7.94 -5.64
N ARG A 41 -10.47 8.35 -6.80
CA ARG A 41 -9.79 8.18 -8.10
C ARG A 41 -8.42 8.84 -8.15
N ARG A 42 -8.14 9.81 -7.29
CA ARG A 42 -6.82 10.46 -7.18
C ARG A 42 -5.74 9.54 -6.59
N GLY A 43 -6.12 8.39 -6.03
CA GLY A 43 -5.18 7.36 -5.57
C GLY A 43 -4.95 6.24 -6.59
N LEU A 44 -5.74 6.17 -7.67
CA LEU A 44 -5.65 5.08 -8.65
C LEU A 44 -4.28 5.10 -9.34
N GLU A 45 -3.67 3.93 -9.52
CA GLU A 45 -2.31 3.72 -10.05
C GLU A 45 -1.19 4.34 -9.20
N THR A 46 -1.46 4.71 -7.94
CA THR A 46 -0.40 5.02 -6.96
C THR A 46 0.01 3.75 -6.21
N THR A 47 1.06 3.85 -5.39
CA THR A 47 1.43 2.77 -4.46
C THR A 47 1.19 3.17 -3.02
N VAL A 48 0.67 2.25 -2.21
CA VAL A 48 0.57 2.40 -0.76
C VAL A 48 1.55 1.49 -0.04
N LYS A 49 2.18 2.00 1.02
CA LYS A 49 2.82 1.19 2.06
C LYS A 49 1.82 0.99 3.19
N VAL A 50 1.49 -0.25 3.49
CA VAL A 50 0.56 -0.62 4.57
C VAL A 50 1.31 -1.49 5.56
N CYS A 51 1.27 -1.16 6.85
CA CYS A 51 2.00 -1.87 7.90
C CYS A 51 1.09 -2.26 9.07
N THR A 52 1.28 -3.49 9.53
CA THR A 52 0.99 -3.90 10.91
C THR A 52 2.19 -3.61 11.80
N GLU A 53 2.15 -4.02 13.06
CA GLU A 53 3.29 -3.92 13.98
C GLU A 53 4.54 -4.68 13.50
N THR A 54 4.37 -5.75 12.73
CA THR A 54 5.47 -6.67 12.39
C THR A 54 5.67 -6.89 10.89
N ARG A 55 4.73 -6.41 10.07
CA ARG A 55 4.73 -6.69 8.63
C ARG A 55 4.32 -5.48 7.83
N CYS A 56 4.99 -5.25 6.70
CA CYS A 56 4.67 -4.17 5.76
C CYS A 56 4.49 -4.70 4.35
N VAL A 57 3.46 -4.24 3.65
CA VAL A 57 3.24 -4.50 2.23
C VAL A 57 3.29 -3.22 1.41
N PHE A 58 3.73 -3.35 0.16
CA PHE A 58 3.71 -2.30 -0.86
C PHE A 58 2.75 -2.73 -1.96
N LEU A 59 1.66 -2.01 -2.16
CA LEU A 59 0.57 -2.42 -3.03
C LEU A 59 0.27 -1.34 -4.05
N PRO A 60 0.14 -1.68 -5.34
CA PRO A 60 -0.47 -0.76 -6.27
C PRO A 60 -1.95 -0.58 -5.91
N VAL A 61 -2.47 0.61 -6.19
CA VAL A 61 -3.88 0.93 -6.00
C VAL A 61 -4.61 0.71 -7.32
N TRP A 62 -5.39 -0.37 -7.38
CA TRP A 62 -6.08 -0.77 -8.62
C TRP A 62 -7.57 -0.44 -8.62
N ASP A 63 -8.15 -0.16 -7.45
CA ASP A 63 -9.58 0.10 -7.32
C ASP A 63 -9.90 1.36 -6.52
N VAL A 64 -11.17 1.79 -6.58
CA VAL A 64 -11.69 2.97 -5.91
C VAL A 64 -12.83 2.59 -4.97
N GLY A 65 -12.60 2.85 -3.69
CA GLY A 65 -13.46 2.49 -2.57
C GLY A 65 -12.61 2.31 -1.31
N PRO A 66 -13.22 2.07 -0.14
CA PRO A 66 -14.64 1.82 0.14
C PRO A 66 -15.47 3.08 0.35
N TRP A 67 -16.81 2.93 0.29
CA TRP A 67 -17.86 3.94 0.58
C TRP A 67 -17.91 5.15 -0.36
N ASN A 68 -16.77 5.78 -0.60
CA ASN A 68 -16.60 7.05 -1.28
C ASN A 68 -15.70 6.91 -2.50
N THR A 69 -15.76 7.90 -3.41
CA THR A 69 -14.93 7.94 -4.63
C THR A 69 -14.16 9.24 -4.82
N LYS A 70 -14.26 10.16 -3.85
CA LYS A 70 -13.60 11.47 -3.82
C LYS A 70 -13.05 11.84 -2.43
N ASP A 71 -12.78 10.84 -1.59
CA ASP A 71 -12.19 11.00 -0.27
C ASP A 71 -10.69 10.71 -0.30
N ASP A 72 -9.91 11.60 -0.92
CA ASP A 72 -8.45 11.52 -0.91
C ASP A 72 -7.87 12.02 0.42
N TYR A 73 -8.22 11.35 1.52
CA TYR A 73 -7.92 11.81 2.88
C TYR A 73 -6.44 12.01 3.17
N TRP A 74 -5.56 11.41 2.38
CA TRP A 74 -4.12 11.54 2.49
C TRP A 74 -3.59 12.86 1.92
N ASN A 75 -4.36 13.58 1.09
CA ASN A 75 -3.95 14.85 0.51
C ASN A 75 -4.31 16.03 1.43
N GLU A 76 -3.40 17.01 1.53
CA GLU A 76 -3.70 18.29 2.19
C GLU A 76 -4.82 19.04 1.45
N ASP A 77 -4.77 19.06 0.11
CA ASP A 77 -5.81 19.59 -0.78
C ASP A 77 -6.83 18.49 -1.17
N ARG A 78 -7.53 17.98 -0.16
CA ARG A 78 -8.56 16.93 -0.31
C ARG A 78 -9.67 17.39 -1.26
N GLN A 79 -10.20 16.48 -2.08
CA GLN A 79 -11.20 16.75 -3.12
C GLN A 79 -12.60 17.05 -2.56
N MET A 80 -13.03 16.34 -1.51
CA MET A 80 -14.30 16.58 -0.79
C MET A 80 -14.08 16.50 0.72
N TRP A 81 -15.07 16.92 1.52
CA TRP A 81 -14.98 16.91 2.99
C TRP A 81 -13.72 17.62 3.50
N THR A 82 -13.45 18.78 2.91
CA THR A 82 -12.23 19.59 3.12
C THR A 82 -12.11 20.16 4.53
N ASP A 83 -13.15 20.04 5.34
CA ASP A 83 -13.19 20.41 6.74
C ASP A 83 -12.71 19.29 7.68
N LEU A 84 -12.61 18.04 7.20
CA LEU A 84 -12.01 16.94 7.95
C LEU A 84 -10.49 17.06 7.98
N PRO A 85 -9.83 16.74 9.11
CA PRO A 85 -8.38 16.68 9.19
C PRO A 85 -7.77 15.72 8.14
N GLN A 86 -6.60 16.07 7.60
CA GLN A 86 -5.83 15.15 6.77
C GLN A 86 -5.56 13.85 7.53
N GLY A 87 -5.74 12.72 6.86
CA GLY A 87 -5.59 11.40 7.45
C GLY A 87 -6.85 10.80 8.06
N LEU A 88 -7.95 11.55 8.18
CA LEU A 88 -9.24 11.03 8.66
C LEU A 88 -10.16 10.69 7.48
N PRO A 89 -10.40 9.40 7.15
CA PRO A 89 -11.38 9.02 6.15
C PRO A 89 -12.77 9.52 6.52
N GLU A 90 -13.55 9.93 5.54
CA GLU A 90 -14.92 10.37 5.76
C GLU A 90 -15.79 9.25 6.31
N ALA A 91 -15.65 8.02 5.81
CA ALA A 91 -16.39 6.87 6.32
C ALA A 91 -16.11 6.61 7.82
N GLN A 92 -14.88 6.87 8.28
CA GLN A 92 -14.56 6.82 9.70
C GLN A 92 -15.32 7.89 10.48
N ALA A 93 -15.28 9.14 10.04
CA ALA A 93 -15.98 10.25 10.69
C ALA A 93 -17.51 10.04 10.68
N ALA A 94 -18.06 9.52 9.58
CA ALA A 94 -19.48 9.20 9.45
C ALA A 94 -19.89 8.09 10.43
N PHE A 95 -19.10 7.02 10.53
CA PHE A 95 -19.37 5.88 11.41
C PHE A 95 -19.24 6.23 12.90
N GLN A 96 -18.20 6.97 13.28
CA GLN A 96 -17.86 7.24 14.67
C GLN A 96 -18.59 8.46 15.24
N ASP A 97 -18.69 9.53 14.44
CA ASP A 97 -19.14 10.85 14.90
C ASP A 97 -20.45 11.30 14.24
N GLY A 98 -21.00 10.52 13.31
CA GLY A 98 -22.20 10.88 12.57
C GLY A 98 -21.99 12.02 11.57
N TYR A 99 -20.73 12.27 11.18
CA TYR A 99 -20.39 13.23 10.13
C TYR A 99 -21.18 12.93 8.84
N ASN A 100 -21.54 13.97 8.09
CA ASN A 100 -22.41 13.85 6.91
C ASN A 100 -23.74 13.09 7.19
N GLY A 101 -24.24 13.18 8.44
CA GLY A 101 -25.44 12.44 8.88
C GLY A 101 -25.23 10.92 9.04
N GLY A 102 -23.97 10.47 9.10
CA GLY A 102 -23.60 9.05 9.10
C GLY A 102 -23.72 8.39 7.73
N LEU A 103 -23.65 9.18 6.65
CA LEU A 103 -23.84 8.75 5.27
C LEU A 103 -22.57 8.94 4.44
N ASP A 104 -22.40 8.12 3.40
CA ASP A 104 -21.33 8.27 2.41
C ASP A 104 -21.68 9.25 1.28
N GLU A 105 -20.79 9.39 0.28
CA GLU A 105 -20.98 10.22 -0.93
C GLU A 105 -22.32 9.96 -1.66
N PHE A 106 -22.85 8.74 -1.55
CA PHE A 106 -24.06 8.31 -2.25
C PHE A 106 -25.30 8.34 -1.36
N GLY A 107 -25.20 8.85 -0.13
CA GLY A 107 -26.30 8.92 0.83
C GLY A 107 -26.64 7.56 1.48
N ARG A 108 -25.75 6.56 1.36
CA ARG A 108 -25.93 5.27 2.04
C ARG A 108 -25.40 5.38 3.46
N LYS A 109 -26.06 4.72 4.41
CA LYS A 109 -25.56 4.66 5.79
C LYS A 109 -24.22 3.93 5.84
N VAL A 110 -23.21 4.59 6.40
CA VAL A 110 -21.89 3.99 6.62
C VAL A 110 -22.00 2.98 7.77
N LEU A 111 -21.55 1.74 7.52
CA LEU A 111 -21.71 0.62 8.47
C LEU A 111 -20.40 0.18 9.13
N ASN A 112 -19.26 0.70 8.68
CA ASN A 112 -17.95 0.50 9.27
C ASN A 112 -17.04 1.70 8.94
N PRO A 113 -15.94 1.92 9.66
CA PRO A 113 -15.08 3.07 9.45
C PRO A 113 -14.03 2.86 8.36
N ALA A 114 -14.27 1.96 7.40
CA ALA A 114 -13.25 1.54 6.43
C ALA A 114 -12.76 2.73 5.60
N GLY A 115 -11.44 2.95 5.61
CA GLY A 115 -10.77 3.96 4.79
C GLY A 115 -10.01 3.37 3.61
N MET A 116 -9.87 2.04 3.55
CA MET A 116 -9.26 1.34 2.42
C MET A 116 -9.71 -0.12 2.41
N ASP A 117 -9.66 -0.75 1.23
CA ASP A 117 -9.80 -2.19 1.08
C ASP A 117 -8.48 -2.81 0.59
N LEU A 118 -8.24 -4.05 1.02
CA LEU A 118 -7.05 -4.82 0.66
C LEU A 118 -7.46 -6.14 0.02
N ALA A 119 -6.82 -6.45 -1.11
CA ALA A 119 -7.01 -7.73 -1.79
C ALA A 119 -6.56 -8.91 -0.93
N ASP A 120 -7.14 -10.08 -1.18
CA ASP A 120 -7.04 -11.28 -0.34
C ASP A 120 -5.59 -11.70 -0.03
N GLY A 121 -4.69 -11.66 -1.01
CA GLY A 121 -3.29 -12.05 -0.83
C GLY A 121 -2.52 -11.06 0.03
N ALA A 122 -2.71 -9.76 -0.21
CA ALA A 122 -2.11 -8.72 0.62
C ALA A 122 -2.61 -8.80 2.08
N PHE A 123 -3.92 -9.02 2.25
CA PHE A 123 -4.57 -9.09 3.56
C PHE A 123 -4.08 -10.30 4.38
N TRP A 124 -4.19 -11.52 3.83
CA TRP A 124 -3.86 -12.76 4.55
C TRP A 124 -2.37 -13.09 4.53
N ASP A 125 -1.72 -13.03 3.37
CA ASP A 125 -0.36 -13.54 3.22
C ASP A 125 0.68 -12.45 3.47
N GLY A 126 0.41 -11.23 3.03
CA GLY A 126 1.29 -10.09 3.18
C GLY A 126 1.31 -9.53 4.59
N LEU A 127 0.13 -9.17 5.12
CA LEU A 127 -0.03 -8.54 6.43
C LEU A 127 -0.34 -9.51 7.56
N ALA A 128 -0.67 -10.77 7.26
CA ALA A 128 -1.10 -11.77 8.26
C ALA A 128 -2.33 -11.34 9.07
N LEU A 129 -3.24 -10.57 8.47
CA LEU A 129 -4.49 -10.19 9.11
C LEU A 129 -5.46 -11.38 9.13
N THR A 130 -6.18 -11.51 10.24
CA THR A 130 -7.23 -12.54 10.41
C THR A 130 -8.63 -11.94 10.45
N ASP A 131 -8.72 -10.62 10.64
CA ASP A 131 -9.93 -9.81 10.60
C ASP A 131 -9.54 -8.37 10.20
N ASN A 132 -10.54 -7.54 9.90
CA ASN A 132 -10.36 -6.13 9.60
C ASN A 132 -9.64 -5.43 10.76
N ALA A 133 -8.72 -4.52 10.46
CA ALA A 133 -7.82 -3.98 11.45
C ALA A 133 -7.43 -2.54 11.16
N TRP A 134 -7.00 -1.84 12.22
CA TRP A 134 -6.29 -0.57 12.08
C TRP A 134 -4.85 -0.85 11.64
N VAL A 135 -4.42 -0.21 10.56
CA VAL A 135 -3.08 -0.34 9.97
C VAL A 135 -2.44 1.03 9.77
N GLN A 136 -1.11 1.08 9.77
CA GLN A 136 -0.38 2.28 9.38
C GLN A 136 -0.27 2.34 7.86
N THR A 137 -0.74 3.41 7.24
CA THR A 137 -0.79 3.55 5.78
C THR A 137 -0.14 4.85 5.33
N SER A 138 0.73 4.73 4.34
CA SER A 138 1.29 5.86 3.59
C SER A 138 0.97 5.70 2.11
N VAL A 139 0.40 6.73 1.48
CA VAL A 139 0.35 6.84 0.01
C VAL A 139 1.70 7.38 -0.44
N LEU A 140 2.40 6.61 -1.27
CA LEU A 140 3.77 6.90 -1.64
C LEU A 140 3.79 7.89 -2.82
N PRO A 141 4.78 8.80 -2.86
CA PRO A 141 5.04 9.56 -4.07
C PRO A 141 5.46 8.61 -5.21
N PRO A 142 5.27 9.00 -6.49
CA PRO A 142 5.74 8.22 -7.62
C PRO A 142 7.23 7.87 -7.48
N SER A 143 7.57 6.61 -7.78
CA SER A 143 8.95 6.11 -7.84
C SER A 143 9.24 5.56 -9.24
N THR A 144 10.51 5.42 -9.57
CA THR A 144 10.95 4.84 -10.85
C THR A 144 11.28 3.34 -10.74
N ALA A 145 11.23 2.78 -9.53
CA ALA A 145 11.53 1.39 -9.26
C ALA A 145 10.23 0.59 -9.13
N GLU A 146 9.87 -0.12 -10.19
CA GLU A 146 8.64 -0.90 -10.29
C GLU A 146 8.92 -2.38 -9.98
N VAL A 147 8.10 -2.98 -9.13
CA VAL A 147 8.15 -4.41 -8.82
C VAL A 147 7.50 -5.23 -9.94
N THR A 148 8.26 -6.11 -10.58
CA THR A 148 7.81 -6.85 -11.79
C THR A 148 6.97 -8.10 -11.52
N THR A 149 7.02 -8.61 -10.29
CA THR A 149 6.29 -9.81 -9.81
C THR A 149 6.03 -9.69 -8.32
N LEU A 150 5.06 -10.43 -7.78
CA LEU A 150 4.90 -10.55 -6.32
C LEU A 150 6.24 -10.93 -5.67
N LEU A 151 6.69 -10.10 -4.73
CA LEU A 151 8.03 -10.18 -4.17
C LEU A 151 7.97 -10.19 -2.64
N ASN A 152 8.76 -11.06 -2.00
CA ASN A 152 8.88 -11.07 -0.55
C ASN A 152 9.70 -9.85 -0.09
N VAL A 153 9.18 -9.15 0.93
CA VAL A 153 9.95 -8.16 1.69
C VAL A 153 10.58 -8.86 2.88
N ARG A 154 11.89 -8.69 3.06
CA ARG A 154 12.67 -9.38 4.08
C ARG A 154 13.34 -8.41 5.04
N SER A 155 13.66 -8.91 6.24
CA SER A 155 14.34 -8.11 7.27
C SER A 155 15.84 -7.88 7.02
N GLY A 156 16.36 -8.38 5.91
CA GLY A 156 17.77 -8.25 5.53
C GLY A 156 18.01 -8.72 4.10
N PRO A 157 19.18 -8.39 3.50
CA PRO A 157 19.53 -8.75 2.13
C PRO A 157 19.97 -10.22 2.00
N SER A 158 19.13 -11.15 2.49
CA SER A 158 19.41 -12.59 2.49
C SER A 158 18.13 -13.39 2.29
N LEU A 159 18.21 -14.49 1.57
CA LEU A 159 17.16 -15.49 1.43
C LEU A 159 16.82 -16.20 2.75
N SER A 160 17.75 -16.19 3.71
CA SER A 160 17.55 -16.73 5.06
C SER A 160 16.93 -15.71 6.04
N ALA A 161 16.93 -14.43 5.68
CA ALA A 161 16.31 -13.40 6.51
C ALA A 161 14.77 -13.60 6.56
N PRO A 162 14.14 -13.40 7.73
CA PRO A 162 12.68 -13.46 7.88
C PRO A 162 11.94 -12.66 6.80
N ILE A 163 10.83 -13.24 6.31
CA ILE A 163 9.86 -12.53 5.48
C ILE A 163 9.00 -11.68 6.40
N VAL A 164 9.05 -10.37 6.21
CA VAL A 164 8.33 -9.36 7.00
C VAL A 164 7.28 -8.64 6.15
N GLY A 165 6.84 -9.25 5.06
CA GLY A 165 5.78 -8.72 4.20
C GLY A 165 6.02 -9.01 2.72
N GLY A 166 5.52 -8.15 1.84
CA GLY A 166 5.63 -8.34 0.40
C GLY A 166 5.31 -7.11 -0.42
N ALA A 167 5.74 -7.09 -1.68
CA ALA A 167 5.42 -6.05 -2.64
C ALA A 167 4.63 -6.66 -3.81
N GLY A 168 3.46 -6.10 -4.10
CA GLY A 168 2.63 -6.50 -5.22
C GLY A 168 3.28 -6.15 -6.55
N ARG A 169 2.96 -6.92 -7.60
CA ARG A 169 3.39 -6.60 -8.97
C ARG A 169 2.83 -5.23 -9.39
N GLY A 170 3.65 -4.39 -9.98
CA GLY A 170 3.30 -3.03 -10.38
C GLY A 170 3.38 -2.01 -9.23
N ALA A 171 3.78 -2.42 -8.02
CA ALA A 171 4.07 -1.47 -6.96
C ALA A 171 5.36 -0.69 -7.27
N ASP A 172 5.27 0.63 -7.17
CA ASP A 172 6.41 1.54 -7.21
C ASP A 172 6.99 1.66 -5.81
N VAL A 173 8.21 1.16 -5.62
CA VAL A 173 8.86 1.11 -4.30
C VAL A 173 9.89 2.21 -4.13
N PRO A 174 10.00 2.79 -2.92
CA PRO A 174 10.92 3.89 -2.66
C PRO A 174 12.28 3.30 -2.27
N VAL A 175 13.17 3.10 -3.26
CA VAL A 175 14.52 2.55 -2.97
C VAL A 175 15.37 3.61 -2.26
N GLU A 176 15.66 3.37 -0.98
CA GLU A 176 16.51 4.23 -0.14
C GLU A 176 17.98 4.10 -0.53
N CYS A 177 18.42 2.86 -0.73
CA CYS A 177 19.78 2.49 -1.05
C CYS A 177 19.87 1.03 -1.50
N GLN A 178 21.01 0.63 -2.03
CA GLN A 178 21.28 -0.74 -2.46
C GLN A 178 22.44 -1.36 -1.68
N VAL A 179 22.38 -2.67 -1.46
CA VAL A 179 23.38 -3.43 -0.72
C VAL A 179 23.59 -4.81 -1.35
N SER A 180 24.81 -5.32 -1.31
CA SER A 180 25.08 -6.70 -1.72
C SER A 180 24.49 -7.71 -0.73
N GLY A 181 24.01 -8.83 -1.23
CA GLY A 181 23.36 -9.87 -0.45
C GLY A 181 23.36 -11.23 -1.15
N ASP A 182 22.44 -12.12 -0.73
CA ASP A 182 22.30 -13.42 -1.37
C ASP A 182 21.92 -13.30 -2.86
N VAL A 183 22.47 -14.17 -3.69
CA VAL A 183 22.20 -14.19 -5.14
C VAL A 183 20.79 -14.67 -5.41
N VAL A 184 20.01 -13.86 -6.12
CA VAL A 184 18.66 -14.19 -6.60
C VAL A 184 18.63 -14.00 -8.10
N ASN A 185 18.30 -15.05 -8.84
CA ASN A 185 18.27 -15.04 -10.31
C ASN A 185 19.55 -14.44 -10.95
N GLY A 186 20.71 -14.76 -10.37
CA GLY A 186 22.01 -14.29 -10.84
C GLY A 186 22.40 -12.86 -10.43
N ILE A 187 21.57 -12.16 -9.66
CA ILE A 187 21.83 -10.81 -9.16
C ILE A 187 22.02 -10.86 -7.64
N ASP A 188 23.15 -10.34 -7.16
CA ASP A 188 23.52 -10.25 -5.74
C ASP A 188 23.16 -8.91 -5.09
N LEU A 189 22.36 -8.10 -5.78
CA LEU A 189 21.95 -6.77 -5.35
C LEU A 189 20.56 -6.79 -4.70
N TRP A 190 20.43 -6.08 -3.57
CA TRP A 190 19.20 -5.92 -2.82
C TRP A 190 18.89 -4.44 -2.62
N ASP A 191 17.62 -4.09 -2.76
CA ASP A 191 17.11 -2.74 -2.53
C ASP A 191 16.54 -2.65 -1.12
N ARG A 192 17.00 -1.65 -0.36
CA ARG A 192 16.37 -1.25 0.90
C ARG A 192 15.24 -0.27 0.59
N ILE A 193 14.02 -0.60 1.01
CA ILE A 193 12.80 0.17 0.72
C ILE A 193 12.13 0.72 1.99
N GLY A 194 12.88 0.73 3.10
CA GLY A 194 12.50 1.20 4.43
C GLY A 194 13.39 0.61 5.52
N VAL A 195 13.16 0.99 6.78
CA VAL A 195 13.87 0.40 7.92
C VAL A 195 13.61 -1.09 8.00
N ASP A 196 14.68 -1.88 7.87
CA ASP A 196 14.65 -3.34 7.87
C ASP A 196 13.70 -3.95 6.84
N LEU A 197 13.50 -3.27 5.70
CA LEU A 197 12.69 -3.77 4.58
C LEU A 197 13.58 -3.88 3.33
N TYR A 198 13.87 -5.11 2.92
CA TYR A 198 14.73 -5.41 1.78
C TYR A 198 13.99 -6.27 0.75
N ILE A 199 14.19 -5.95 -0.52
CA ILE A 199 13.73 -6.76 -1.65
C ILE A 199 14.89 -7.06 -2.59
N SER A 200 14.81 -8.16 -3.32
CA SER A 200 15.84 -8.48 -4.31
C SER A 200 15.68 -7.60 -5.54
N HIS A 201 16.78 -6.96 -5.96
CA HIS A 201 16.81 -6.12 -7.17
C HIS A 201 16.53 -6.94 -8.45
N ALA A 202 16.68 -8.26 -8.39
CA ALA A 202 16.43 -9.16 -9.52
C ALA A 202 15.01 -9.08 -10.11
N TYR A 203 14.06 -8.51 -9.35
CA TYR A 203 12.66 -8.36 -9.73
C TYR A 203 12.19 -6.91 -9.72
N VAL A 204 13.12 -5.95 -9.70
CA VAL A 204 12.83 -4.51 -9.73
C VAL A 204 13.26 -3.95 -11.08
N GLN A 205 12.34 -3.32 -11.79
CA GLN A 205 12.60 -2.65 -13.05
C GLN A 205 12.86 -1.17 -12.81
N VAL A 206 13.97 -0.66 -13.37
CA VAL A 206 14.38 0.73 -13.29
C VAL A 206 14.87 1.22 -14.67
N PRO A 207 14.83 2.54 -14.96
CA PRO A 207 15.49 3.11 -16.13
C PRO A 207 16.99 2.82 -16.18
N SER A 208 17.58 2.76 -17.37
CA SER A 208 19.00 2.41 -17.54
C SER A 208 19.98 3.42 -16.94
N ASP A 209 19.56 4.68 -16.79
CA ASP A 209 20.32 5.78 -16.19
C ASP A 209 20.01 5.99 -14.71
N TRP A 210 19.08 5.20 -14.15
CA TRP A 210 18.74 5.26 -12.75
C TRP A 210 19.84 4.68 -11.87
N SER A 211 20.03 5.28 -10.69
CA SER A 211 20.92 4.75 -9.66
C SER A 211 20.38 5.10 -8.27
N ALA A 212 20.69 4.23 -7.32
CA ALA A 212 20.47 4.48 -5.90
C ALA A 212 21.82 4.48 -5.15
N PRO A 213 21.92 5.18 -4.01
CA PRO A 213 23.14 5.18 -3.22
C PRO A 213 23.40 3.79 -2.62
N VAL A 214 24.65 3.50 -2.29
CA VAL A 214 24.98 2.29 -1.51
C VAL A 214 24.50 2.47 -0.07
N CYS A 215 23.96 1.41 0.53
CA CYS A 215 23.50 1.47 1.91
C CYS A 215 24.65 1.75 2.88
N PRO A 216 24.41 2.55 3.93
CA PRO A 216 25.41 2.76 4.97
C PRO A 216 25.75 1.42 5.65
N ALA A 217 27.03 1.27 5.99
CA ALA A 217 27.57 0.11 6.69
C ALA A 217 27.13 0.04 8.15
#